data_AF-A0A812RDU2-F1
#
_entry.id   AF-A0A812RDU2-F1
#
_cell.length_a   1.000
_cell.length_b   1.000
_cell.length_c   1.000
_cell.angle_alpha   90.00
_cell.angle_beta   90.00
_cell.angle_gamma   90.00
#
_symmetry.space_group_name_H-M   'P 1'
#
loop_
_entity.id
_entity.type
_entity.pdbx_description
1 polymer ?
#
loop_
_entity_poly.entity_id
_entity_poly.type
_entity_poly.pdbx_seq_one_letter_code
_entity_poly.pdbx_strand_id
1 'polypeptide(L)'
;MHLSAVKGLRLEVAEERGSTAKEDPELKDFFAWERLADFVNFGGIRLEDNVLVTEQGIENFTVAPRTVEEVEAVMRGEIADSVALAVWRQEQQEAQTEEEEQDEPEE
;
A
#
# COMPACT_ATOMS: atom_id res chain seq x y z
N MET A 1 -44.37 19.01 -34.72
CA MET A 1 -42.98 18.64 -35.04
C MET A 1 -42.23 18.54 -33.72
N HIS A 2 -41.98 17.32 -33.25
CA HIS A 2 -41.35 17.04 -31.96
C HIS A 2 -39.92 16.60 -32.26
N LEU A 3 -38.95 17.49 -32.06
CA LEU A 3 -37.53 17.09 -32.04
C LEU A 3 -37.19 16.70 -30.61
N SER A 4 -37.22 15.40 -30.31
CA SER A 4 -36.54 14.86 -29.14
C SER A 4 -35.03 14.94 -29.38
N ALA A 5 -34.35 15.78 -28.60
CA ALA A 5 -32.91 15.75 -28.49
C ALA A 5 -32.50 14.39 -27.88
N VAL A 6 -31.72 13.61 -28.63
CA VAL A 6 -31.06 12.41 -28.12
C VAL A 6 -30.04 12.90 -27.09
N LYS A 7 -30.39 12.80 -25.82
CA LYS A 7 -29.55 13.15 -24.68
C LYS A 7 -28.32 12.24 -24.76
N GLY A 8 -27.17 12.87 -25.02
CA GLY A 8 -25.91 12.21 -25.28
C GLY A 8 -25.59 11.14 -24.24
N LEU A 9 -25.08 10.01 -24.73
CA LEU A 9 -24.35 9.04 -23.94
C LEU A 9 -23.18 9.77 -23.27
N ARG A 10 -23.39 10.12 -21.99
CA ARG A 10 -22.30 10.49 -21.10
C ARG A 10 -21.68 9.16 -20.68
N LEU A 11 -20.43 8.93 -21.08
CA LEU A 11 -19.62 7.86 -20.52
C LEU A 11 -19.40 8.18 -19.03
N GLU A 12 -20.19 7.57 -18.16
CA GLU A 12 -19.95 7.51 -16.72
C GLU A 12 -18.88 6.45 -16.48
N VAL A 13 -17.61 6.83 -16.63
CA VAL A 13 -16.48 5.95 -16.29
C VAL A 13 -15.72 6.65 -15.17
N ALA A 14 -16.02 6.31 -13.91
CA ALA A 14 -15.08 6.25 -12.77
C ALA A 14 -15.71 6.17 -11.35
N GLU A 15 -17.03 6.28 -11.14
CA GLU A 15 -17.61 6.30 -9.77
C GLU A 15 -18.31 4.99 -9.31
N GLU A 16 -18.39 3.97 -10.16
CA GLU A 16 -19.39 2.89 -9.98
C GLU A 16 -19.11 1.84 -8.90
N ARG A 17 -17.87 1.66 -8.41
CA ARG A 17 -17.61 0.57 -7.44
C ARG A 17 -17.90 0.94 -5.99
N GLY A 18 -17.73 2.20 -5.62
CA GLY A 18 -18.01 2.67 -4.25
C GLY A 18 -19.50 2.92 -4.01
N SER A 19 -20.23 3.36 -5.05
CA SER A 19 -21.66 3.67 -4.95
C SER A 19 -22.53 2.44 -4.71
N THR A 20 -22.19 1.30 -5.30
CA THR A 20 -22.94 0.05 -5.12
C THR A 20 -22.86 -0.51 -3.70
N ALA A 21 -21.69 -0.42 -3.05
CA ALA A 21 -21.51 -0.88 -1.67
C ALA A 21 -22.32 -0.05 -0.65
N LYS A 22 -22.64 1.21 -0.97
CA LYS A 22 -23.44 2.10 -0.12
C LYS A 22 -24.93 1.76 -0.13
N GLU A 23 -25.40 1.17 -1.22
CA GLU A 23 -26.79 0.79 -1.42
C GLU A 23 -27.05 -0.68 -1.08
N ASP A 24 -26.00 -1.50 -1.02
CA ASP A 24 -26.06 -2.92 -0.67
C ASP A 24 -26.44 -3.11 0.82
N PRO A 25 -27.60 -3.72 1.14
CA PRO A 25 -28.03 -3.97 2.51
C PRO A 25 -27.09 -4.87 3.31
N GLU A 26 -26.33 -5.75 2.66
CA GLU A 26 -25.40 -6.67 3.31
C GLU A 26 -24.05 -5.99 3.61
N LEU A 27 -23.66 -4.97 2.85
CA LEU A 27 -22.33 -4.34 2.95
C LEU A 27 -22.34 -2.97 3.62
N LYS A 28 -23.43 -2.19 3.49
CA LYS A 28 -23.45 -0.75 3.84
C LYS A 28 -23.10 -0.44 5.29
N ASP A 29 -23.37 -1.36 6.21
CA ASP A 29 -23.20 -1.15 7.65
C ASP A 29 -21.76 -1.39 8.12
N PHE A 30 -20.88 -1.94 7.27
CA PHE A 30 -19.45 -2.13 7.57
C PHE A 30 -18.59 -0.88 7.33
N PHE A 31 -19.14 0.15 6.70
CA PHE A 31 -18.39 1.36 6.31
C PHE A 31 -18.72 2.54 7.22
N ALA A 32 -17.67 3.17 7.77
CA ALA A 32 -17.78 4.50 8.36
C ALA A 32 -17.80 5.56 7.24
N TRP A 33 -18.96 5.77 6.62
CA TRP A 33 -19.12 6.61 5.41
C TRP A 33 -18.57 8.04 5.55
N GLU A 34 -18.69 8.64 6.73
CA GLU A 34 -18.14 9.97 7.00
C GLU A 34 -16.61 9.99 6.93
N ARG A 35 -15.95 8.95 7.48
CA ARG A 35 -14.49 8.79 7.41
C ARG A 35 -14.03 8.45 6.00
N LEU A 36 -14.78 7.63 5.28
CA LEU A 36 -14.43 7.23 3.92
C LEU A 36 -14.45 8.42 2.95
N ALA A 37 -15.26 9.45 3.22
CA ALA A 37 -15.31 10.67 2.41
C ALA A 37 -13.93 11.35 2.28
N ASP A 38 -13.07 11.25 3.30
CA ASP A 38 -11.71 11.79 3.30
C ASP A 38 -10.80 11.12 2.26
N PHE A 39 -11.15 9.92 1.77
CA PHE A 39 -10.30 9.09 0.91
C PHE A 39 -10.82 8.96 -0.54
N VAL A 40 -11.94 9.59 -0.90
CA VAL A 40 -12.59 9.41 -2.21
C VAL A 40 -11.68 9.74 -3.40
N ASN A 41 -10.77 10.71 -3.23
CA ASN A 41 -9.80 11.11 -4.26
C ASN A 41 -8.36 10.71 -3.93
N PHE A 42 -8.17 9.84 -2.94
CA PHE A 42 -6.85 9.32 -2.58
C PHE A 42 -6.27 8.44 -3.70
N GLY A 43 -7.14 7.79 -4.48
CA GLY A 43 -6.75 6.80 -5.48
C GLY A 43 -6.55 5.44 -4.80
N GLY A 44 -5.31 4.98 -4.71
CA GLY A 44 -4.96 3.72 -4.05
C GLY A 44 -3.48 3.41 -4.14
N ILE A 45 -2.97 2.60 -3.21
CA ILE A 45 -1.57 2.16 -3.17
C ILE A 45 -1.53 0.67 -3.50
N ARG A 46 -0.59 0.26 -4.36
CA ARG A 46 -0.30 -1.14 -4.65
C ARG A 46 1.18 -1.40 -4.46
N LEU A 47 1.50 -2.35 -3.58
CA LEU A 47 2.84 -2.94 -3.47
C LEU A 47 2.81 -4.28 -4.20
N GLU A 48 3.79 -4.50 -5.06
CA GLU A 48 3.87 -5.64 -5.97
C GLU A 48 5.28 -6.23 -5.90
N ASP A 49 5.37 -7.57 -5.94
CA ASP A 49 6.60 -8.34 -5.78
C ASP A 49 6.64 -9.48 -6.79
N ASN A 50 7.83 -9.74 -7.34
CA ASN A 50 8.18 -10.95 -8.06
C ASN A 50 8.81 -11.97 -7.11
N VAL A 51 8.23 -13.17 -7.05
CA VAL A 51 8.64 -14.21 -6.10
C VAL A 51 8.81 -15.56 -6.80
N LEU A 52 9.75 -16.37 -6.31
CA LEU A 52 9.90 -17.78 -6.65
C LEU A 52 9.24 -18.63 -5.58
N VAL A 53 8.29 -19.47 -5.97
CA VAL A 53 7.68 -20.45 -5.05
C VAL A 53 8.63 -21.65 -4.92
N THR A 54 8.89 -22.06 -3.68
CA THR A 54 9.76 -23.20 -3.34
C THR A 54 8.99 -24.21 -2.47
N GLU A 55 9.60 -25.35 -2.18
CA GLU A 55 9.00 -26.35 -1.28
C GLU A 55 8.84 -25.82 0.17
N GLN A 56 9.66 -24.86 0.58
CA GLN A 56 9.68 -24.30 1.94
C GLN A 56 8.96 -22.94 2.05
N GLY A 57 8.48 -22.36 0.95
CA GLY A 57 7.80 -21.07 0.96
C GLY A 57 8.03 -20.26 -0.32
N ILE A 58 8.49 -19.01 -0.18
CA ILE A 58 8.83 -18.15 -1.30
C ILE A 58 10.21 -17.53 -1.11
N GLU A 59 10.90 -17.28 -2.22
CA GLU A 59 12.05 -16.39 -2.30
C GLU A 59 11.60 -15.11 -3.03
N ASN A 60 11.68 -13.96 -2.37
CA ASN A 60 11.28 -12.68 -2.97
C ASN A 60 12.47 -12.03 -3.68
N PHE A 61 12.35 -11.81 -5.00
CA PHE A 61 13.39 -11.18 -5.82
C PHE A 61 13.27 -9.67 -5.92
N THR A 62 12.23 -9.08 -5.36
CA THR A 62 11.99 -7.64 -5.44
C THR A 62 12.66 -6.94 -4.26
N VAL A 63 13.69 -6.15 -4.56
CA VAL A 63 14.36 -5.30 -3.59
C VAL A 63 13.89 -3.86 -3.78
N ALA A 64 12.90 -3.48 -2.98
CA ALA A 64 12.29 -2.14 -2.99
C ALA A 64 12.08 -1.64 -1.56
N PRO A 65 12.07 -0.31 -1.32
CA PRO A 65 11.71 0.25 -0.02
C PRO A 65 10.24 -0.07 0.30
N ARG A 66 9.96 -0.49 1.54
CA ARG A 66 8.65 -0.96 2.00
C ARG A 66 8.21 -0.26 3.28
N THR A 67 9.10 -0.10 4.24
CA THR A 67 8.78 0.67 5.45
C THR A 67 8.66 2.15 5.11
N VAL A 68 7.93 2.90 5.93
CA VAL A 68 7.84 4.37 5.77
C VAL A 68 9.23 4.99 5.79
N GLU A 69 10.08 4.56 6.73
CA GLU A 69 11.45 5.03 6.88
C GLU A 69 12.31 4.76 5.64
N GLU A 70 12.25 3.55 5.09
CA GLU A 70 12.98 3.20 3.87
C GLU A 70 12.53 4.07 2.68
N VAL A 71 11.22 4.25 2.51
CA VAL A 71 10.67 5.06 1.42
C VAL A 71 11.11 6.50 1.56
N GLU A 72 10.99 7.08 2.76
CA GLU A 72 11.39 8.46 3.01
C GLU A 72 12.91 8.66 2.86
N ALA A 73 13.74 7.71 3.32
CA ALA A 73 15.19 7.75 3.16
C ALA A 73 15.61 7.72 1.68
N VAL A 74 14.97 6.88 0.86
CA VAL A 74 15.15 6.90 -0.60
C VAL A 74 14.74 8.25 -1.18
N MET A 75 13.59 8.80 -0.76
CA MET A 75 13.11 10.10 -1.25
C MET A 75 14.01 11.28 -0.83
N ARG A 76 14.72 11.17 0.31
CA ARG A 76 15.75 12.13 0.75
C ARG A 76 17.10 11.93 0.04
N GLY A 77 17.28 10.82 -0.68
CA GLY A 77 18.52 10.48 -1.39
C GLY A 77 19.58 9.83 -0.50
N GLU A 78 19.21 9.32 0.67
CA GLU A 78 20.12 8.63 1.60
C GLU A 78 20.41 7.19 1.13
N ILE A 79 19.44 6.56 0.45
CA ILE A 79 19.56 5.23 -0.13
C ILE A 79 19.52 5.37 -1.65
N ALA A 80 20.66 5.09 -2.29
CA ALA A 80 20.85 5.39 -3.71
C ALA A 80 20.32 4.29 -4.65
N ASP A 81 20.38 3.03 -4.23
CA ASP A 81 20.01 1.88 -5.05
C ASP A 81 19.61 0.67 -4.18
N SER A 82 19.24 -0.43 -4.85
CA SER A 82 18.81 -1.65 -4.16
C SER A 82 19.91 -2.34 -3.37
N VAL A 83 21.19 -2.12 -3.70
CA VAL A 83 22.31 -2.66 -2.93
C VAL A 83 22.47 -1.87 -1.63
N ALA A 84 22.44 -0.53 -1.72
CA ALA A 84 22.46 0.35 -0.56
C ALA A 84 21.28 0.05 0.38
N LEU A 85 20.09 -0.23 -0.17
CA LEU A 85 18.93 -0.62 0.63
C LEU A 85 19.15 -1.94 1.39
N ALA A 86 19.79 -2.93 0.75
CA ALA A 86 20.06 -4.21 1.39
C ALA A 86 21.07 -4.06 2.55
N VAL A 87 22.09 -3.24 2.38
CA VAL A 87 23.07 -2.91 3.44
C VAL A 87 22.37 -2.18 4.59
N TRP A 88 21.58 -1.15 4.26
CA TRP A 88 20.84 -0.37 5.24
C TRP A 88 19.96 -1.26 6.14
N ARG A 89 19.28 -2.26 5.55
CA ARG A 89 18.48 -3.24 6.32
C ARG A 89 19.32 -4.07 7.29
N GLN A 90 20.50 -4.53 6.88
CA GLN A 90 21.38 -5.31 7.74
C GLN A 90 21.82 -4.50 8.95
N GLU A 91 22.25 -3.25 8.73
CA GLU A 91 22.65 -2.33 9.79
C GLU A 91 21.53 -2.08 10.81
N GLN A 92 20.28 -1.91 10.34
CA GLN A 92 19.14 -1.74 11.26
C GLN A 92 18.83 -3.01 12.05
N GLN A 93 18.98 -4.19 11.44
CA GLN A 93 18.72 -5.47 12.09
C GLN A 93 19.76 -5.78 13.18
N GLU A 94 21.02 -5.46 12.90
CA GLU A 94 22.12 -5.54 13.86
C GLU A 94 21.88 -4.59 15.04
N ALA A 95 21.54 -3.33 14.78
CA ALA A 95 21.24 -2.35 15.83
C ALA A 95 20.06 -2.79 16.74
N GLN A 96 18.99 -3.34 16.16
CA GLN A 96 17.85 -3.84 16.92
C GLN A 96 18.21 -5.05 17.79
N THR A 97 19.07 -5.95 17.27
CA THR A 97 19.50 -7.14 18.02
C THR A 97 20.41 -6.75 19.19
N GLU A 98 21.28 -5.76 19.00
CA GLU A 98 22.15 -5.22 20.05
C GLU A 98 21.38 -4.49 21.16
N GLU A 99 20.28 -3.79 20.81
CA GLU A 99 19.40 -3.16 21.80
C GLU A 99 18.62 -4.20 22.62
N GLU A 100 18.13 -5.27 21.99
CA GLU A 100 17.39 -6.34 22.69
C GLU A 100 18.30 -7.14 23.64
N GLU A 101 19.55 -7.40 23.27
CA GLU A 101 20.52 -8.09 24.15
C GLU A 101 20.94 -7.24 25.36
N GLN A 102 20.91 -5.90 25.25
CA GLN A 102 21.28 -4.99 26.34
C GLN A 102 20.16 -4.82 27.39
N ASP A 103 18.91 -5.04 27.00
CA ASP A 103 17.74 -4.95 27.90
C ASP A 103 17.42 -6.29 28.59
N GLU A 104 18.16 -7.38 28.32
CA GLU A 104 18.06 -8.60 29.12
C GLU A 104 18.70 -8.40 30.52
N PRO A 105 17.94 -8.59 31.62
CA PRO A 105 18.48 -8.41 32.96
C PRO A 105 19.56 -9.47 33.24
N GLU A 106 20.77 -9.05 33.61
CA GLU A 106 21.80 -9.95 34.15
C GLU A 106 21.24 -10.70 35.37
N GLU A 107 21.13 -12.04 35.28
CA GLU A 107 20.75 -12.93 36.40
C GLU A 107 21.79 -12.96 37.54
#